data_AF-A0A354GVY9-F1
#
_entry.id   AF-A0A354GVY9-F1
#
_cell.length_a   1.000
_cell.length_b   1.000
_cell.length_c   1.000
_cell.angle_alpha   90.00
_cell.angle_beta   90.00
_cell.angle_gamma   90.00
#
_symmetry.space_group_name_H-M   'P 1'
#
loop_
_entity.id
_entity.type
_entity.pdbx_description
1 polymer ?
#
loop_
_entity_poly.entity_id
_entity_poly.type
_entity_poly.pdbx_seq_one_letter_code
_entity_poly.pdbx_strand_id
1 'polypeptide(L)'
;MSKVLQPGQQAPLEAKTRWGSTKLWNLPAGPEVRVYPTSEEPSVAKRYLAEYAKVFKDKAKEKAGLKPSAKQIQDLAEYALTHGLNDKFVEVMKKLAEEEPANEAVVAFLKVQAALDRPVAKGGAADLKSHLGDIKEATLKDGKGHFILYHKLSSNDPEEVQERLAQLEDSLRTYFYWFALKGVVLPVPTERLPALLTTKEPEFKRTRNSLADPPVVGDGIFARRENVSVFCAKPLDARYDMLDKFTSAIMSKGRFVRQELVTGKANAGYEKGTKINELAYAGTLALAMKELESEAERAGASHDASRQLLFASGLLPRNVTVPEWVLFGMGSFFETPEHSAWPTPTGLSSVYLPAFRYELGSKGKNFEGTPLKTLRKIVTDGYFRNLTPDDYKNKTDRLLKARSAAWALTYFLAQNKLSNLNRYFQLLSEMPRDLELDDATLMDCFARAFDCYDAKTKKPDDAKLGILAGDWQSNMLTVNFEAEDFLKKLHEIYAESNAKPEDPKKPGVPMVVMP
;
A
#
# COMPACT_ATOMS: atom_id res chain seq x y z
N MET A 1 -30.40 4.51 -4.87
CA MET A 1 -31.10 3.72 -3.83
C MET A 1 -30.85 2.24 -4.11
N SER A 2 -29.79 1.65 -3.55
CA SER A 2 -29.56 0.21 -3.62
C SER A 2 -30.27 -0.44 -2.43
N LYS A 3 -31.11 -1.44 -2.70
CA LYS A 3 -31.82 -2.21 -1.67
C LYS A 3 -30.81 -2.90 -0.77
N VAL A 4 -30.95 -2.70 0.54
CA VAL A 4 -30.24 -3.43 1.59
C VAL A 4 -30.57 -4.93 1.45
N LEU A 5 -29.53 -5.78 1.44
CA LEU A 5 -29.68 -7.23 1.35
C LEU A 5 -30.40 -7.75 2.60
N GLN A 6 -31.54 -8.42 2.42
CA GLN A 6 -32.12 -9.24 3.49
C GLN A 6 -31.61 -10.68 3.36
N PRO A 7 -31.30 -11.38 4.47
CA PRO A 7 -31.05 -12.82 4.46
C PRO A 7 -32.22 -13.54 3.78
N GLY A 8 -31.96 -14.21 2.65
CA GLY A 8 -33.00 -14.89 1.86
C GLY A 8 -33.24 -14.34 0.44
N GLN A 9 -32.49 -13.34 -0.02
CA GLN A 9 -32.61 -12.84 -1.40
C GLN A 9 -32.22 -13.93 -2.43
N GLN A 10 -33.20 -14.42 -3.19
CA GLN A 10 -33.07 -15.56 -4.12
C GLN A 10 -32.40 -15.24 -5.47
N ALA A 11 -31.99 -13.99 -5.72
CA ALA A 11 -31.44 -13.57 -7.01
C ALA A 11 -29.99 -13.07 -6.87
N PRO A 12 -29.08 -13.44 -7.80
CA PRO A 12 -27.71 -12.92 -7.78
C PRO A 12 -27.67 -11.40 -7.90
N LEU A 13 -26.76 -10.77 -7.16
CA LEU A 13 -26.45 -9.34 -7.27
C LEU A 13 -25.48 -9.13 -8.44
N GLU A 14 -25.71 -8.13 -9.28
CA GLU A 14 -24.72 -7.75 -10.29
C GLU A 14 -23.75 -6.71 -9.71
N ALA A 15 -22.46 -7.02 -9.71
CA ALA A 15 -21.38 -6.12 -9.32
C ALA A 15 -20.58 -5.69 -10.56
N LYS A 16 -20.52 -4.37 -10.79
CA LYS A 16 -19.67 -3.78 -11.82
C LYS A 16 -18.29 -3.51 -11.23
N THR A 17 -17.27 -4.08 -11.84
CA THR A 17 -15.88 -3.99 -11.42
C THR A 17 -15.04 -3.39 -12.55
N ARG A 18 -13.75 -3.15 -12.28
CA ARG A 18 -12.83 -2.69 -13.33
C ARG A 18 -12.55 -3.76 -14.41
N TRP A 19 -12.80 -5.03 -14.10
CA TRP A 19 -12.61 -6.14 -15.04
C TRP A 19 -13.87 -6.50 -15.84
N GLY A 20 -15.04 -6.01 -15.44
CA GLY A 20 -16.30 -6.28 -16.13
C GLY A 20 -17.49 -6.28 -15.20
N SER A 21 -18.42 -7.23 -15.43
CA SER A 21 -19.60 -7.41 -14.58
C SER A 21 -19.65 -8.84 -14.05
N THR A 22 -19.76 -9.00 -12.74
CA THR A 22 -19.82 -10.31 -12.09
C THR A 22 -21.12 -10.46 -11.34
N LYS A 23 -21.77 -11.62 -11.48
CA LYS A 23 -22.92 -11.98 -10.64
C LYS A 23 -22.41 -12.55 -9.32
N LEU A 24 -22.83 -11.94 -8.22
CA LEU A 24 -22.49 -12.32 -6.86
C LEU A 24 -23.66 -13.06 -6.22
N TRP A 25 -23.35 -14.15 -5.54
CA TRP A 25 -24.32 -14.89 -4.74
C TRP A 25 -24.06 -14.62 -3.26
N ASN A 26 -25.09 -14.18 -2.52
CA ASN A 26 -25.01 -13.98 -1.07
C ASN A 26 -25.74 -15.12 -0.37
N LEU A 27 -25.02 -16.17 0.06
CA LEU A 27 -25.62 -17.31 0.73
C LEU A 27 -26.08 -16.92 2.14
N PRO A 28 -27.37 -17.05 2.50
CA PRO A 28 -27.83 -16.79 3.86
C PRO A 28 -27.39 -17.87 4.88
N ALA A 29 -26.85 -19.01 4.44
CA ALA A 29 -26.50 -20.13 5.33
C ALA A 29 -25.24 -20.92 4.91
N GLY A 30 -24.41 -20.40 4.00
CA GLY A 30 -23.15 -21.04 3.62
C GLY A 30 -22.02 -20.66 4.60
N PRO A 31 -21.18 -21.60 5.07
CA PRO A 31 -20.10 -21.32 6.03
C PRO A 31 -18.87 -20.65 5.41
N GLU A 32 -18.79 -20.47 4.09
CA GLU A 32 -17.50 -20.28 3.39
C GLU A 32 -17.24 -18.85 2.91
N VAL A 33 -18.21 -18.17 2.26
CA VAL A 33 -18.06 -16.79 1.76
C VAL A 33 -19.37 -16.02 1.91
N ARG A 34 -19.31 -14.83 2.52
CA ARG A 34 -20.43 -13.91 2.72
C ARG A 34 -20.16 -12.58 2.01
N VAL A 35 -21.17 -12.05 1.33
CA VAL A 35 -21.08 -10.77 0.64
C VAL A 35 -21.86 -9.72 1.42
N TYR A 36 -21.15 -8.75 1.97
CA TYR A 36 -21.76 -7.65 2.71
C TYR A 36 -21.82 -6.40 1.81
N PRO A 37 -23.02 -5.88 1.51
CA PRO A 37 -23.14 -4.62 0.79
C PRO A 37 -22.77 -3.48 1.74
N THR A 38 -21.68 -2.78 1.47
CA THR A 38 -21.24 -1.63 2.26
C THR A 38 -21.83 -0.33 1.70
N SER A 39 -23.06 -0.39 1.17
CA SER A 39 -23.70 0.65 0.32
C SER A 39 -23.88 2.02 0.99
N GLU A 40 -23.55 2.14 2.26
CA GLU A 40 -23.57 3.40 3.03
C GLU A 40 -22.33 4.26 2.74
N GLU A 41 -21.18 3.66 2.42
CA GLU A 41 -19.95 4.41 2.20
C GLU A 41 -19.82 4.87 0.73
N PRO A 42 -19.58 6.16 0.46
CA PRO A 42 -19.31 6.63 -0.89
C PRO A 42 -17.96 6.09 -1.39
N SER A 43 -17.91 5.68 -2.66
CA SER A 43 -16.65 5.36 -3.35
C SER A 43 -15.69 6.55 -3.37
N VAL A 44 -14.38 6.31 -3.40
CA VAL A 44 -13.33 7.33 -3.56
C VAL A 44 -13.65 8.34 -4.67
N ALA A 45 -14.11 7.88 -5.84
CA ALA A 45 -14.47 8.77 -6.94
C ALA A 45 -15.59 9.77 -6.57
N LYS A 46 -16.61 9.32 -5.82
CA LYS A 46 -17.70 10.18 -5.33
C LYS A 46 -17.21 11.15 -4.26
N ARG A 47 -16.32 10.69 -3.36
CA ARG A 47 -15.71 11.55 -2.32
C ARG A 47 -14.87 12.65 -2.95
N TYR A 48 -14.01 12.31 -3.92
CA TYR A 48 -13.25 13.27 -4.70
C TYR A 48 -14.16 14.30 -5.41
N LEU A 49 -15.24 13.86 -6.04
CA LEU A 49 -16.19 14.79 -6.69
C LEU A 49 -16.84 15.74 -5.68
N ALA A 50 -17.09 15.29 -4.46
CA ALA A 50 -17.60 16.14 -3.38
C ALA A 50 -16.55 17.17 -2.93
N GLU A 51 -15.30 16.76 -2.72
CA GLU A 51 -14.20 17.68 -2.39
C GLU A 51 -13.94 18.68 -3.52
N TYR A 52 -13.91 18.21 -4.77
CA TYR A 52 -13.79 19.07 -5.95
C TYR A 52 -14.91 20.11 -6.01
N ALA A 53 -16.14 19.71 -5.70
CA ALA A 53 -17.29 20.63 -5.68
C ALA A 53 -17.17 21.69 -4.57
N LYS A 54 -16.65 21.34 -3.39
CA LYS A 54 -16.39 22.31 -2.30
C LYS A 54 -15.37 23.38 -2.70
N VAL A 55 -14.36 23.00 -3.50
CA VAL A 55 -13.33 23.92 -3.96
C VAL A 55 -13.82 24.76 -5.15
N PHE A 56 -14.35 24.13 -6.21
CA PHE A 56 -14.60 24.81 -7.49
C PHE A 56 -16.08 25.05 -7.84
N LYS A 57 -17.04 24.45 -7.12
CA LYS A 57 -18.49 24.54 -7.44
C LYS A 57 -19.32 25.05 -6.26
N ASP A 58 -18.69 25.76 -5.33
CA ASP A 58 -19.40 26.41 -4.24
C ASP A 58 -20.20 27.59 -4.81
N LYS A 59 -21.51 27.38 -4.95
CA LYS A 59 -22.44 28.37 -5.52
C LYS A 59 -22.45 29.69 -4.76
N ALA A 60 -22.12 29.71 -3.47
CA ALA A 60 -22.04 30.95 -2.70
C ALA A 60 -20.80 31.74 -3.11
N LYS A 61 -19.65 31.08 -3.28
CA LYS A 61 -18.42 31.69 -3.77
C LYS A 61 -18.54 32.12 -5.23
N GLU A 62 -19.15 31.30 -6.07
CA GLU A 62 -19.42 31.60 -7.48
C GLU A 62 -20.28 32.87 -7.61
N LYS A 63 -21.35 32.99 -6.82
CA LYS A 63 -22.18 34.20 -6.75
C LYS A 63 -21.43 35.42 -6.23
N ALA A 64 -20.44 35.23 -5.36
CA ALA A 64 -19.61 36.29 -4.80
C ALA A 64 -18.38 36.63 -5.66
N GLY A 65 -18.16 35.94 -6.79
CA GLY A 65 -16.96 36.11 -7.62
C GLY A 65 -15.65 35.69 -6.92
N LEU A 66 -15.72 34.92 -5.83
CA LEU A 66 -14.56 34.52 -5.05
C LEU A 66 -13.91 33.28 -5.65
N LYS A 67 -12.67 33.40 -6.08
CA LYS A 67 -11.85 32.28 -6.54
C LYS A 67 -11.36 31.42 -5.36
N PRO A 68 -11.11 30.12 -5.56
CA PRO A 68 -10.47 29.28 -4.54
C PRO A 68 -9.05 29.78 -4.25
N SER A 69 -8.62 29.69 -2.99
CA SER A 69 -7.24 30.04 -2.66
C SER A 69 -6.26 28.97 -3.16
N ALA A 70 -4.99 29.34 -3.37
CA ALA A 70 -3.92 28.42 -3.73
C ALA A 70 -3.89 27.18 -2.79
N LYS A 71 -4.02 27.43 -1.49
CA LYS A 71 -4.06 26.38 -0.47
C LYS A 71 -5.24 25.42 -0.64
N GLN A 72 -6.45 25.91 -0.92
CA GLN A 72 -7.61 25.03 -1.16
C GLN A 72 -7.41 24.11 -2.37
N ILE A 73 -6.76 24.62 -3.42
CA ILE A 73 -6.45 23.83 -4.62
C ILE A 73 -5.34 22.81 -4.32
N GLN A 74 -4.29 23.21 -3.57
CA GLN A 74 -3.24 22.29 -3.13
C GLN A 74 -3.78 21.18 -2.22
N ASP A 75 -4.65 21.49 -1.26
CA ASP A 75 -5.27 20.51 -0.35
C ASP A 75 -6.10 19.48 -1.15
N LEU A 76 -6.79 19.90 -2.21
CA LEU A 76 -7.50 19.00 -3.12
C LEU A 76 -6.56 18.15 -3.97
N ALA A 77 -5.42 18.71 -4.39
CA ALA A 77 -4.37 17.96 -5.08
C ALA A 77 -3.76 16.89 -4.17
N GLU A 78 -3.49 17.24 -2.90
CA GLU A 78 -3.03 16.31 -1.87
C GLU A 78 -4.06 15.20 -1.65
N TYR A 79 -5.35 15.54 -1.56
CA TYR A 79 -6.42 14.55 -1.45
C TYR A 79 -6.41 13.59 -2.64
N ALA A 80 -6.28 14.08 -3.88
CA ALA A 80 -6.22 13.24 -5.06
C ALA A 80 -5.04 12.27 -5.04
N LEU A 81 -3.83 12.74 -4.70
CA LEU A 81 -2.65 11.87 -4.56
C LEU A 81 -2.81 10.85 -3.45
N THR A 82 -3.31 11.28 -2.30
CA THR A 82 -3.52 10.40 -1.14
C THR A 82 -4.46 9.25 -1.47
N HIS A 83 -5.30 9.37 -2.50
CA HIS A 83 -6.24 8.36 -2.94
C HIS A 83 -5.83 7.64 -4.24
N GLY A 84 -4.57 7.78 -4.66
CA GLY A 84 -4.06 7.17 -5.89
C GLY A 84 -4.69 7.72 -7.18
N LEU A 85 -5.31 8.91 -7.14
CA LEU A 85 -5.95 9.53 -8.30
C LEU A 85 -4.97 10.44 -9.05
N ASN A 86 -3.87 9.85 -9.57
CA ASN A 86 -2.79 10.59 -10.22
C ASN A 86 -3.27 11.51 -11.37
N ASP A 87 -4.25 11.09 -12.15
CA ASP A 87 -4.80 11.91 -13.25
C ASP A 87 -5.58 13.13 -12.74
N LYS A 88 -6.28 12.96 -11.62
CA LYS A 88 -7.01 14.05 -10.95
C LYS A 88 -6.07 15.01 -10.27
N PHE A 89 -4.98 14.52 -9.68
CA PHE A 89 -3.90 15.37 -9.21
C PHE A 89 -3.35 16.26 -10.33
N VAL A 90 -3.02 15.68 -11.50
CA VAL A 90 -2.52 16.44 -12.66
C VAL A 90 -3.53 17.51 -13.10
N GLU A 91 -4.81 17.16 -13.17
CA GLU A 91 -5.90 18.09 -13.53
C GLU A 91 -5.95 19.28 -12.55
N VAL A 92 -5.89 19.02 -11.24
CA VAL A 92 -5.96 20.04 -10.19
C VAL A 92 -4.69 20.90 -10.16
N MET A 93 -3.51 20.31 -10.30
CA MET A 93 -2.25 21.07 -10.33
C MET A 93 -2.13 21.98 -11.55
N LYS A 94 -2.66 21.57 -12.72
CA LYS A 94 -2.72 22.45 -13.90
C LYS A 94 -3.61 23.65 -13.66
N LYS A 95 -4.75 23.48 -12.98
CA LYS A 95 -5.62 24.60 -12.56
C LYS A 95 -4.90 25.52 -11.58
N LEU A 96 -4.14 24.97 -10.63
CA LEU A 96 -3.32 25.78 -9.74
C LEU A 96 -2.26 26.57 -10.51
N ALA A 97 -1.66 25.98 -11.54
CA ALA A 97 -0.65 26.65 -12.36
C ALA A 97 -1.21 27.84 -13.17
N GLU A 98 -2.47 27.78 -13.58
CA GLU A 98 -3.16 28.89 -14.25
C GLU A 98 -3.39 30.08 -13.31
N GLU A 99 -3.68 29.81 -12.03
CA GLU A 99 -3.99 30.86 -11.04
C GLU A 99 -2.73 31.39 -10.33
N GLU A 100 -1.78 30.51 -10.01
CA GLU A 100 -0.60 30.80 -9.18
C GLU A 100 0.68 30.15 -9.76
N PRO A 101 1.15 30.59 -10.94
CA PRO A 101 2.27 29.96 -11.64
C PRO A 101 3.60 30.02 -10.88
N ALA A 102 3.76 30.97 -9.95
CA ALA A 102 4.97 31.14 -9.14
C ALA A 102 4.98 30.28 -7.87
N ASN A 103 3.90 29.55 -7.56
CA ASN A 103 3.83 28.67 -6.41
C ASN A 103 4.92 27.57 -6.50
N GLU A 104 5.67 27.35 -5.43
CA GLU A 104 6.80 26.40 -5.42
C GLU A 104 6.37 24.98 -5.83
N ALA A 105 5.19 24.53 -5.38
CA ALA A 105 4.65 23.22 -5.75
C ALA A 105 4.29 23.14 -7.24
N VAL A 106 3.78 24.23 -7.83
CA VAL A 106 3.51 24.31 -9.28
C VAL A 106 4.81 24.22 -10.07
N VAL A 107 5.81 25.02 -9.69
CA VAL A 107 7.11 25.03 -10.36
C VAL A 107 7.76 23.65 -10.31
N ALA A 108 7.70 22.99 -9.15
CA ALA A 108 8.22 21.64 -8.99
C ALA A 108 7.40 20.62 -9.82
N PHE A 109 6.07 20.69 -9.75
CA PHE A 109 5.17 19.81 -10.50
C PHE A 109 5.39 19.88 -12.00
N LEU A 110 5.47 21.07 -12.58
CA LEU A 110 5.66 21.22 -14.03
C LEU A 110 7.01 20.65 -14.48
N LYS A 111 8.07 20.83 -13.70
CA LYS A 111 9.39 20.23 -13.97
C LYS A 111 9.35 18.71 -13.90
N VAL A 112 8.72 18.16 -12.87
CA VAL A 112 8.59 16.71 -12.66
C VAL A 112 7.70 16.09 -13.74
N GLN A 113 6.54 16.67 -14.04
CA GLN A 113 5.66 16.21 -15.11
C GLN A 113 6.39 16.19 -16.45
N ALA A 114 7.10 17.27 -16.80
CA ALA A 114 7.88 17.33 -18.04
C ALA A 114 9.04 16.32 -18.07
N ALA A 115 9.55 15.87 -16.92
CA ALA A 115 10.56 14.82 -16.85
C ALA A 115 9.94 13.42 -16.99
N LEU A 116 8.79 13.18 -16.35
CA LEU A 116 8.02 11.93 -16.44
C LEU A 116 7.45 11.69 -17.85
N ASP A 117 7.10 12.74 -18.58
CA ASP A 117 6.56 12.61 -19.94
C ASP A 117 7.64 12.27 -20.99
N ARG A 118 8.93 12.26 -20.61
CA ARG A 118 10.04 11.93 -21.51
C ARG A 118 10.11 10.42 -21.73
N PRO A 119 10.17 9.95 -22.98
CA PRO A 119 10.36 8.52 -23.25
C PRO A 119 11.69 8.00 -22.68
N VAL A 120 11.63 6.87 -21.98
CA VAL A 120 12.81 6.16 -21.48
C VAL A 120 13.10 4.99 -22.40
N ALA A 121 14.13 5.13 -23.23
CA ALA A 121 14.51 4.10 -24.22
C ALA A 121 15.67 3.19 -23.77
N LYS A 122 16.41 3.59 -22.72
CA LYS A 122 17.59 2.89 -22.21
C LYS A 122 17.29 2.27 -20.84
N GLY A 123 18.09 1.28 -20.44
CA GLY A 123 17.98 0.64 -19.13
C GLY A 123 17.32 -0.74 -19.16
N GLY A 124 17.08 -1.27 -17.97
CA GLY A 124 16.94 -2.71 -17.74
C GLY A 124 18.30 -3.32 -17.41
N ALA A 125 18.36 -4.04 -16.29
CA ALA A 125 19.60 -4.66 -15.84
C ALA A 125 20.01 -5.79 -16.81
N ALA A 126 20.88 -5.47 -17.78
CA ALA A 126 21.47 -6.44 -18.70
C ALA A 126 22.15 -7.58 -17.94
N ASP A 127 22.78 -7.25 -16.81
CA ASP A 127 23.39 -8.22 -15.89
C ASP A 127 22.33 -9.16 -15.30
N LEU A 128 21.15 -8.65 -14.93
CA LEU A 128 20.04 -9.47 -14.42
C LEU A 128 19.57 -10.47 -15.48
N LYS A 129 19.48 -10.05 -16.74
CA LYS A 129 19.10 -10.93 -17.86
C LYS A 129 20.06 -12.10 -18.02
N SER A 130 21.37 -11.86 -17.87
CA SER A 130 22.39 -12.90 -18.00
C SER A 130 22.24 -14.04 -16.98
N HIS A 131 21.60 -13.78 -15.83
CA HIS A 131 21.40 -14.73 -14.75
C HIS A 131 20.01 -15.40 -14.72
N LEU A 132 19.04 -14.91 -15.50
CA LEU A 132 17.62 -15.32 -15.40
C LEU A 132 17.14 -16.33 -16.46
N GLY A 133 18.00 -16.71 -17.41
CA GLY A 133 17.70 -17.70 -18.45
C GLY A 133 16.67 -17.23 -19.48
N ASP A 134 15.79 -18.12 -19.95
CA ASP A 134 14.70 -17.81 -20.88
C ASP A 134 13.64 -16.93 -20.22
N ILE A 135 13.91 -15.63 -20.16
CA ILE A 135 13.03 -14.62 -19.59
C ILE A 135 12.57 -13.64 -20.67
N LYS A 136 11.29 -13.26 -20.58
CA LYS A 136 10.66 -12.29 -21.47
C LYS A 136 10.73 -10.91 -20.85
N GLU A 137 10.73 -9.89 -21.69
CA GLU A 137 10.75 -8.49 -21.32
C GLU A 137 9.48 -7.82 -21.80
N ALA A 138 8.87 -7.02 -20.93
CA ALA A 138 7.72 -6.21 -21.27
C ALA A 138 7.92 -4.77 -20.77
N THR A 139 7.40 -3.83 -21.54
CA THR A 139 7.25 -2.43 -21.19
C THR A 139 5.80 -2.01 -21.43
N LEU A 140 5.40 -0.85 -20.93
CA LEU A 140 4.09 -0.30 -21.29
C LEU A 140 3.96 -0.19 -22.82
N LYS A 141 2.76 -0.50 -23.32
CA LYS A 141 2.43 -0.47 -24.76
C LYS A 141 2.63 0.88 -25.43
N ASP A 142 2.56 1.98 -24.68
CA ASP A 142 2.81 3.32 -25.19
C ASP A 142 4.30 3.66 -25.34
N GLY A 143 5.19 2.78 -24.86
CA GLY A 143 6.64 2.94 -24.91
C GLY A 143 7.20 3.99 -23.94
N LYS A 144 6.37 4.59 -23.09
CA LYS A 144 6.75 5.70 -22.19
C LYS A 144 7.06 5.28 -20.76
N GLY A 145 6.89 3.99 -20.44
CA GLY A 145 7.17 3.47 -19.10
C GLY A 145 8.64 3.60 -18.68
N HIS A 146 8.84 3.93 -17.41
CA HIS A 146 10.10 3.93 -16.67
C HIS A 146 10.43 2.56 -16.08
N PHE A 147 9.53 1.59 -16.11
CA PHE A 147 9.79 0.21 -15.70
C PHE A 147 9.94 -0.74 -16.88
N ILE A 148 10.76 -1.76 -16.67
CA ILE A 148 10.82 -2.96 -17.50
C ILE A 148 10.54 -4.17 -16.63
N LEU A 149 9.57 -4.99 -17.04
CA LEU A 149 9.18 -6.20 -16.31
C LEU A 149 9.75 -7.43 -17.00
N TYR A 150 10.57 -8.17 -16.27
CA TYR A 150 11.06 -9.47 -16.66
C TYR A 150 10.10 -10.55 -16.16
N HIS A 151 9.66 -11.48 -17.01
CA HIS A 151 8.70 -12.52 -16.61
C HIS A 151 8.85 -13.83 -17.40
N LYS A 152 8.35 -14.93 -16.83
CA LYS A 152 8.32 -16.26 -17.47
C LYS A 152 6.93 -16.75 -17.84
N LEU A 153 5.96 -15.83 -17.92
CA LEU A 153 4.60 -16.17 -18.34
C LEU A 153 4.56 -16.65 -19.80
N SER A 154 3.59 -17.50 -20.12
CA SER A 154 3.50 -18.22 -21.40
C SER A 154 3.32 -17.29 -22.62
N SER A 155 2.71 -16.11 -22.44
CA SER A 155 2.60 -15.04 -23.45
C SER A 155 3.70 -13.98 -23.29
N ASN A 156 4.02 -13.24 -24.36
CA ASN A 156 4.98 -12.11 -24.32
C ASN A 156 4.35 -10.83 -23.75
N ASP A 157 3.05 -10.61 -24.00
CA ASP A 157 2.32 -9.44 -23.50
C ASP A 157 0.97 -9.84 -22.88
N PRO A 158 0.94 -10.69 -21.83
CA PRO A 158 -0.32 -10.98 -21.17
C PRO A 158 -0.88 -9.69 -20.54
N GLU A 159 -2.21 -9.56 -20.54
CA GLU A 159 -2.92 -8.42 -19.93
C GLU A 159 -2.45 -8.17 -18.49
N GLU A 160 -2.21 -9.25 -17.73
CA GLU A 160 -1.64 -9.21 -16.38
C GLU A 160 -0.28 -8.48 -16.28
N VAL A 161 0.61 -8.64 -17.26
CA VAL A 161 1.91 -7.96 -17.26
C VAL A 161 1.75 -6.47 -17.48
N GLN A 162 0.79 -6.06 -18.32
CA GLN A 162 0.49 -4.66 -18.56
C GLN A 162 -0.23 -4.01 -17.37
N GLU A 163 -1.13 -4.74 -16.68
CA GLU A 163 -1.72 -4.30 -15.41
C GLU A 163 -0.63 -4.02 -14.36
N ARG A 164 0.32 -4.95 -14.19
CA ARG A 164 1.45 -4.81 -13.26
C ARG A 164 2.37 -3.65 -13.59
N LEU A 165 2.72 -3.48 -14.87
CA LEU A 165 3.50 -2.35 -15.33
C LEU A 165 2.77 -1.03 -15.06
N ALA A 166 1.47 -0.94 -15.34
CA ALA A 166 0.68 0.25 -15.06
C ALA A 166 0.67 0.57 -13.55
N GLN A 167 0.57 -0.45 -12.69
CA GLN A 167 0.61 -0.27 -11.24
C GLN A 167 1.96 0.28 -10.74
N LEU A 168 3.09 -0.20 -11.31
CA LEU A 168 4.43 0.31 -11.01
C LEU A 168 4.59 1.78 -11.45
N GLU A 169 4.09 2.12 -12.63
CA GLU A 169 4.14 3.50 -13.15
C GLU A 169 3.26 4.45 -12.34
N ASP A 170 2.09 3.98 -11.88
CA ASP A 170 1.25 4.77 -10.99
C ASP A 170 1.93 5.02 -9.64
N SER A 171 2.61 4.02 -9.07
CA SER A 171 3.42 4.21 -7.86
C SER A 171 4.56 5.21 -8.07
N LEU A 172 5.21 5.19 -9.24
CA LEU A 172 6.24 6.15 -9.61
C LEU A 172 5.69 7.57 -9.76
N ARG A 173 4.54 7.73 -10.42
CA ARG A 173 3.86 9.03 -10.52
C ARG A 173 3.50 9.57 -9.15
N THR A 174 2.89 8.76 -8.28
CA THR A 174 2.54 9.17 -6.92
C THR A 174 3.77 9.57 -6.12
N TYR A 175 4.87 8.79 -6.20
CA TYR A 175 6.13 9.12 -5.55
C TYR A 175 6.65 10.50 -5.96
N PHE A 176 6.85 10.74 -7.25
CA PHE A 176 7.41 11.99 -7.74
C PHE A 176 6.47 13.18 -7.55
N TYR A 177 5.18 12.98 -7.75
CA TYR A 177 4.18 14.03 -7.56
C TYR A 177 4.01 14.44 -6.10
N TRP A 178 4.17 13.54 -5.14
CA TRP A 178 4.13 13.91 -3.73
C TRP A 178 5.28 14.86 -3.36
N PHE A 179 6.52 14.56 -3.77
CA PHE A 179 7.65 15.47 -3.55
C PHE A 179 7.44 16.81 -4.26
N ALA A 180 6.94 16.78 -5.51
CA ALA A 180 6.65 17.98 -6.26
C ALA A 180 5.58 18.85 -5.59
N LEU A 181 4.54 18.24 -5.02
CA LEU A 181 3.51 18.94 -4.25
C LEU A 181 4.09 19.64 -3.02
N LYS A 182 5.16 19.10 -2.42
CA LYS A 182 5.91 19.72 -1.32
C LYS A 182 7.02 20.68 -1.81
N GLY A 183 7.02 21.06 -3.10
CA GLY A 183 8.00 21.98 -3.69
C GLY A 183 9.37 21.35 -3.99
N VAL A 184 9.52 20.03 -3.84
CA VAL A 184 10.78 19.32 -4.04
C VAL A 184 10.84 18.69 -5.43
N VAL A 185 11.87 19.03 -6.20
CA VAL A 185 12.13 18.41 -7.51
C VAL A 185 13.14 17.29 -7.33
N LEU A 186 12.69 16.05 -7.48
CA LEU A 186 13.58 14.90 -7.51
C LEU A 186 13.99 14.55 -8.95
N PRO A 187 15.24 14.07 -9.16
CA PRO A 187 15.65 13.47 -10.41
C PRO A 187 14.77 12.28 -10.79
N VAL A 188 14.11 12.35 -11.95
CA VAL A 188 13.39 11.21 -12.54
C VAL A 188 14.40 10.25 -13.19
N PRO A 189 14.27 8.92 -13.02
CA PRO A 189 15.15 7.95 -13.64
C PRO A 189 15.16 8.11 -15.17
N THR A 190 16.35 8.19 -15.75
CA THR A 190 16.54 8.29 -17.20
C THR A 190 16.77 6.92 -17.86
N GLU A 191 16.78 5.87 -17.05
CA GLU A 191 16.90 4.48 -17.44
C GLU A 191 15.76 3.66 -16.83
N ARG A 192 15.33 2.62 -17.54
CA ARG A 192 14.26 1.75 -17.06
C ARG A 192 14.70 0.99 -15.80
N LEU A 193 13.84 1.05 -14.80
CA LEU A 193 13.95 0.34 -13.55
C LEU A 193 13.53 -1.13 -13.76
N PRO A 194 14.40 -2.09 -13.43
CA PRO A 194 14.09 -3.49 -13.61
C PRO A 194 13.15 -3.98 -12.50
N ALA A 195 12.15 -4.75 -12.92
CA ALA A 195 11.28 -5.53 -12.05
C ALA A 195 11.24 -6.99 -12.55
N LEU A 196 11.07 -7.95 -11.66
CA LEU A 196 11.00 -9.37 -11.98
C LEU A 196 9.70 -9.98 -11.45
N LEU A 197 8.90 -10.57 -12.33
CA LEU A 197 7.70 -11.33 -11.98
C LEU A 197 8.00 -12.84 -12.00
N THR A 198 8.00 -13.45 -10.83
CA THR A 198 8.12 -14.89 -10.66
C THR A 198 6.75 -15.56 -10.72
N THR A 199 6.71 -16.82 -11.17
CA THR A 199 5.43 -17.50 -11.46
C THR A 199 4.76 -18.10 -10.23
N LYS A 200 5.55 -18.47 -9.21
CA LYS A 200 5.10 -19.18 -8.00
C LYS A 200 6.06 -19.00 -6.86
N GLU A 201 5.57 -19.22 -5.64
CA GLU A 201 6.31 -19.07 -4.40
C GLU A 201 7.68 -19.81 -4.36
N PRO A 202 7.84 -21.07 -4.81
CA PRO A 202 9.16 -21.72 -4.82
C PRO A 202 10.18 -21.04 -5.75
N GLU A 203 9.74 -20.38 -6.81
CA GLU A 203 10.63 -19.58 -7.66
C GLU A 203 10.98 -18.27 -6.96
N PHE A 204 9.97 -17.56 -6.43
CA PHE A 204 10.17 -16.35 -5.63
C PHE A 204 11.18 -16.55 -4.50
N LYS A 205 11.02 -17.60 -3.68
CA LYS A 205 11.93 -17.95 -2.58
C LYS A 205 13.36 -18.21 -3.06
N ARG A 206 13.54 -18.92 -4.17
CA ARG A 206 14.88 -19.18 -4.73
C ARG A 206 15.54 -17.89 -5.21
N THR A 207 14.79 -17.03 -5.90
CA THR A 207 15.27 -15.72 -6.33
C THR A 207 15.64 -14.84 -5.13
N ARG A 208 14.78 -14.77 -4.11
CA ARG A 208 15.06 -14.04 -2.86
C ARG A 208 16.36 -14.50 -2.22
N ASN A 209 16.55 -15.81 -2.07
CA ASN A 209 17.77 -16.37 -1.48
C ASN A 209 19.03 -16.01 -2.30
N SER A 210 18.93 -15.95 -3.64
CA SER A 210 20.05 -15.54 -4.49
C SER A 210 20.40 -14.05 -4.40
N LEU A 211 19.46 -13.22 -3.92
CA LEU A 211 19.60 -11.76 -3.80
C LEU A 211 19.93 -11.32 -2.36
N ALA A 212 20.61 -12.18 -1.60
CA ALA A 212 20.98 -11.95 -0.20
C ALA A 212 19.79 -11.81 0.77
N ASP A 213 18.70 -12.54 0.50
CA ASP A 213 17.55 -12.71 1.39
C ASP A 213 16.87 -11.41 1.90
N PRO A 214 16.51 -10.47 1.01
CA PRO A 214 15.89 -9.21 1.42
C PRO A 214 14.53 -9.45 2.11
N PRO A 215 14.12 -8.57 3.03
CA PRO A 215 12.86 -8.71 3.75
C PRO A 215 11.67 -8.58 2.81
N VAL A 216 10.71 -9.49 2.97
CA VAL A 216 9.46 -9.55 2.19
C VAL A 216 8.43 -8.58 2.77
N VAL A 217 7.86 -7.73 1.93
CA VAL A 217 6.71 -6.87 2.26
C VAL A 217 5.62 -7.09 1.22
N GLY A 218 4.38 -7.31 1.68
CA GLY A 218 3.34 -7.90 0.85
C GLY A 218 3.84 -9.19 0.20
N ASP A 219 3.82 -9.22 -1.13
CA ASP A 219 4.28 -10.34 -1.96
C ASP A 219 5.49 -9.98 -2.85
N GLY A 220 6.29 -9.01 -2.39
CA GLY A 220 7.47 -8.51 -3.08
C GLY A 220 8.71 -8.42 -2.21
N ILE A 221 9.84 -8.22 -2.88
CA ILE A 221 11.12 -7.81 -2.29
C ILE A 221 11.75 -6.72 -3.15
N PHE A 222 12.56 -5.88 -2.52
CA PHE A 222 13.50 -5.00 -3.21
C PHE A 222 14.95 -5.41 -2.89
N ALA A 223 15.68 -5.82 -3.91
CA ALA A 223 17.10 -6.14 -3.83
C ALA A 223 17.93 -4.89 -4.17
N ARG A 224 18.42 -4.22 -3.13
CA ARG A 224 19.08 -2.91 -3.21
C ARG A 224 20.33 -2.92 -4.09
N ARG A 225 21.18 -3.94 -3.97
CA ARG A 225 22.47 -4.01 -4.67
C ARG A 225 22.28 -4.14 -6.18
N GLU A 226 21.33 -4.97 -6.57
CA GLU A 226 20.96 -5.24 -7.96
C GLU A 226 19.95 -4.19 -8.49
N ASN A 227 19.43 -3.34 -7.61
CA ASN A 227 18.38 -2.36 -7.88
C ASN A 227 17.19 -2.99 -8.63
N VAL A 228 16.71 -4.13 -8.16
CA VAL A 228 15.60 -4.87 -8.77
C VAL A 228 14.51 -5.14 -7.74
N SER A 229 13.26 -4.88 -8.14
CA SER A 229 12.09 -5.32 -7.38
C SER A 229 11.62 -6.67 -7.91
N VAL A 230 11.37 -7.63 -7.04
CA VAL A 230 10.91 -8.97 -7.42
C VAL A 230 9.54 -9.20 -6.81
N PHE A 231 8.62 -9.71 -7.62
CA PHE A 231 7.23 -9.95 -7.24
C PHE A 231 6.86 -11.42 -7.47
N CYS A 232 5.94 -11.92 -6.65
CA CYS A 232 5.28 -13.19 -6.91
C CYS A 232 3.97 -12.95 -7.68
N ALA A 233 3.71 -13.74 -8.73
CA ALA A 233 2.45 -13.63 -9.48
C ALA A 233 1.24 -14.06 -8.64
N LYS A 234 1.44 -14.99 -7.69
CA LYS A 234 0.43 -15.44 -6.75
C LYS A 234 0.68 -14.84 -5.36
N PRO A 235 -0.38 -14.43 -4.63
CA PRO A 235 -0.23 -14.02 -3.26
C PRO A 235 0.43 -15.09 -2.39
N LEU A 236 1.24 -14.66 -1.40
CA LEU A 236 1.95 -15.55 -0.47
C LEU A 236 1.21 -15.74 0.86
N ASP A 237 0.00 -15.18 0.98
CA ASP A 237 -0.82 -15.26 2.19
C ASP A 237 -1.56 -16.61 2.31
N ALA A 238 -1.53 -17.20 3.50
CA ALA A 238 -2.16 -18.49 3.78
C ALA A 238 -3.69 -18.52 3.56
N ARG A 239 -4.38 -17.37 3.71
CA ARG A 239 -5.82 -17.25 3.43
C ARG A 239 -6.09 -17.33 1.94
N TYR A 240 -5.24 -16.74 1.10
CA TYR A 240 -5.33 -16.90 -0.35
C TYR A 240 -5.10 -18.35 -0.74
N ASP A 241 -4.07 -19.01 -0.20
CA ASP A 241 -3.81 -20.43 -0.47
C ASP A 241 -4.99 -21.34 -0.10
N MET A 242 -5.64 -21.06 1.03
CA MET A 242 -6.84 -21.78 1.46
C MET A 242 -7.99 -21.56 0.48
N LEU A 243 -8.23 -20.31 0.07
CA LEU A 243 -9.26 -19.95 -0.89
C LEU A 243 -8.98 -20.53 -2.29
N ASP A 244 -7.73 -20.53 -2.75
CA ASP A 244 -7.30 -21.08 -4.05
C ASP A 244 -7.58 -22.59 -4.10
N LYS A 245 -7.20 -23.33 -3.05
CA LYS A 245 -7.48 -24.78 -2.96
C LYS A 245 -8.98 -25.06 -2.97
N PHE A 246 -9.75 -24.32 -2.17
CA PHE A 246 -11.20 -24.47 -2.10
C PHE A 246 -11.87 -24.15 -3.44
N THR A 247 -11.51 -23.01 -4.05
CA THR A 247 -12.10 -22.52 -5.30
C THR A 247 -11.71 -23.39 -6.48
N SER A 248 -10.47 -23.88 -6.54
CA SER A 248 -10.00 -24.75 -7.62
C SER A 248 -10.85 -26.03 -7.76
N ALA A 249 -11.30 -26.62 -6.65
CA ALA A 249 -12.19 -27.78 -6.69
C ALA A 249 -13.55 -27.45 -7.33
N ILE A 250 -14.12 -26.29 -7.00
CA ILE A 250 -15.39 -25.81 -7.57
C ILE A 250 -15.22 -25.48 -9.06
N MET A 251 -14.15 -24.78 -9.41
CA MET A 251 -13.87 -24.39 -10.80
C MET A 251 -13.70 -25.62 -11.69
N SER A 252 -12.93 -26.62 -11.23
CA SER A 252 -12.74 -27.86 -11.98
C SER A 252 -14.04 -28.65 -12.14
N LYS A 253 -14.87 -28.73 -11.09
CA LYS A 253 -16.14 -29.47 -11.14
C LYS A 253 -17.14 -28.83 -12.10
N GLY A 254 -17.27 -27.51 -12.08
CA GLY A 254 -18.19 -26.78 -12.97
C GLY A 254 -17.63 -26.46 -14.36
N ARG A 255 -16.37 -26.84 -14.64
CA ARG A 255 -15.59 -26.43 -15.82
C ARG A 255 -15.60 -24.91 -16.02
N PHE A 256 -15.55 -24.18 -14.92
CA PHE A 256 -15.60 -22.73 -14.94
C PHE A 256 -14.23 -22.15 -15.33
N VAL A 257 -14.26 -21.10 -16.15
CA VAL A 257 -13.08 -20.31 -16.52
C VAL A 257 -13.10 -19.02 -15.72
N ARG A 258 -12.16 -18.87 -14.78
CA ARG A 258 -12.11 -17.74 -13.84
C ARG A 258 -12.20 -16.38 -14.54
N GLN A 259 -11.46 -16.19 -15.63
CA GLN A 259 -11.44 -14.92 -16.38
C GLN A 259 -12.81 -14.59 -17.01
N GLU A 260 -13.55 -15.59 -17.48
CA GLU A 260 -14.87 -15.40 -18.07
C GLU A 260 -15.92 -15.04 -17.01
N LEU A 261 -15.77 -15.58 -15.80
CA LEU A 261 -16.64 -15.26 -14.65
C LEU A 261 -16.44 -13.81 -14.19
N VAL A 262 -15.18 -13.37 -14.06
CA VAL A 262 -14.86 -12.00 -13.62
C VAL A 262 -15.22 -10.97 -14.68
N THR A 263 -15.05 -11.28 -15.96
CA THR A 263 -15.38 -10.34 -17.06
C THR A 263 -16.86 -10.33 -17.42
N GLY A 264 -17.65 -11.29 -16.91
CA GLY A 264 -19.06 -11.44 -17.28
C GLY A 264 -19.26 -12.00 -18.69
N LYS A 265 -18.19 -12.46 -19.35
CA LYS A 265 -18.21 -13.07 -20.69
C LYS A 265 -18.56 -14.56 -20.67
N ALA A 266 -18.85 -15.10 -19.49
CA ALA A 266 -19.29 -16.44 -19.19
C ALA A 266 -20.39 -16.96 -20.14
N ASN A 267 -20.03 -17.47 -21.33
CA ASN A 267 -20.96 -17.99 -22.34
C ASN A 267 -20.29 -19.04 -23.25
N ALA A 268 -20.92 -20.21 -23.31
CA ALA A 268 -20.56 -21.40 -24.11
C ALA A 268 -19.29 -22.16 -23.64
N GLY A 269 -19.47 -23.12 -22.72
CA GLY A 269 -18.39 -24.02 -22.28
C GLY A 269 -18.66 -24.72 -20.96
N TYR A 270 -19.54 -24.16 -20.12
CA TYR A 270 -19.93 -24.76 -18.84
C TYR A 270 -20.77 -26.01 -19.01
N GLU A 271 -20.79 -26.84 -17.97
CA GLU A 271 -21.56 -28.08 -17.99
C GLU A 271 -23.05 -27.80 -18.26
N LYS A 272 -23.63 -28.58 -19.18
CA LYS A 272 -25.03 -28.47 -19.56
C LYS A 272 -25.91 -28.68 -18.32
N GLY A 273 -26.72 -27.68 -17.97
CA GLY A 273 -27.59 -27.71 -16.79
C GLY A 273 -27.06 -26.96 -15.57
N THR A 274 -25.90 -26.30 -15.67
CA THR A 274 -25.38 -25.42 -14.60
C THR A 274 -26.43 -24.39 -14.17
N LYS A 275 -26.72 -24.33 -12.87
CA LYS A 275 -27.73 -23.41 -12.33
C LYS A 275 -27.17 -22.00 -12.21
N ILE A 276 -28.05 -20.99 -12.31
CA ILE A 276 -27.69 -19.57 -12.15
C ILE A 276 -26.98 -19.31 -10.81
N ASN A 277 -27.41 -19.97 -9.74
CA ASN A 277 -26.84 -19.79 -8.40
C ASN A 277 -25.42 -20.40 -8.29
N GLU A 278 -25.16 -21.50 -9.00
CA GLU A 278 -23.83 -22.12 -9.06
C GLU A 278 -22.86 -21.22 -9.82
N LEU A 279 -23.32 -20.66 -10.95
CA LEU A 279 -22.55 -19.70 -11.74
C LEU A 279 -22.25 -18.42 -10.93
N ALA A 280 -23.25 -17.90 -10.19
CA ALA A 280 -23.07 -16.73 -9.35
C ALA A 280 -22.15 -16.99 -8.14
N TYR A 281 -22.21 -18.19 -7.55
CA TYR A 281 -21.28 -18.56 -6.48
C TYR A 281 -19.85 -18.67 -6.98
N ALA A 282 -19.64 -19.35 -8.12
CA ALA A 282 -18.32 -19.39 -8.77
C ALA A 282 -17.83 -17.98 -9.14
N GLY A 283 -18.73 -17.11 -9.63
CA GLY A 283 -18.46 -15.69 -9.88
C GLY A 283 -17.98 -14.95 -8.63
N THR A 284 -18.66 -15.13 -7.48
CA THR A 284 -18.22 -14.56 -6.20
C THR A 284 -16.80 -14.99 -5.81
N LEU A 285 -16.50 -16.30 -5.91
CA LEU A 285 -15.16 -16.82 -5.57
C LEU A 285 -14.09 -16.31 -6.54
N ALA A 286 -14.39 -16.29 -7.84
CA ALA A 286 -13.48 -15.79 -8.87
C ALA A 286 -13.14 -14.31 -8.64
N LEU A 287 -14.16 -13.48 -8.30
CA LEU A 287 -13.94 -12.07 -7.99
C LEU A 287 -13.14 -11.90 -6.71
N ALA A 288 -13.46 -12.64 -5.63
CA ALA A 288 -12.72 -12.57 -4.37
C ALA A 288 -11.23 -12.90 -4.58
N MET A 289 -10.92 -13.96 -5.33
CA MET A 289 -9.53 -14.30 -5.67
C MET A 289 -8.84 -13.21 -6.49
N LYS A 290 -9.50 -12.64 -7.50
CA LYS A 290 -8.90 -11.59 -8.35
C LYS A 290 -8.69 -10.28 -7.59
N GLU A 291 -9.57 -9.94 -6.64
CA GLU A 291 -9.35 -8.82 -5.72
C GLU A 291 -8.16 -9.05 -4.80
N LEU A 292 -8.01 -10.24 -4.19
CA LEU A 292 -6.84 -10.57 -3.37
C LEU A 292 -5.54 -10.51 -4.16
N GLU A 293 -5.51 -11.04 -5.39
CA GLU A 293 -4.36 -10.92 -6.30
C GLU A 293 -4.04 -9.46 -6.61
N SER A 294 -5.06 -8.67 -6.91
CA SER A 294 -4.91 -7.25 -7.20
C SER A 294 -4.44 -6.43 -5.99
N GLU A 295 -4.84 -6.81 -4.79
CA GLU A 295 -4.49 -6.15 -3.54
C GLU A 295 -3.03 -6.42 -3.18
N ALA A 296 -2.63 -7.69 -3.21
CA ALA A 296 -1.25 -8.14 -3.09
C ALA A 296 -0.31 -7.43 -4.07
N GLU A 297 -0.70 -7.38 -5.35
CA GLU A 297 0.05 -6.70 -6.40
C GLU A 297 0.20 -5.21 -6.10
N ARG A 298 -0.89 -4.53 -5.72
CA ARG A 298 -0.85 -3.11 -5.38
C ARG A 298 0.05 -2.84 -4.18
N ALA A 299 -0.02 -3.66 -3.14
CA ALA A 299 0.82 -3.52 -1.95
C ALA A 299 2.31 -3.69 -2.30
N GLY A 300 2.67 -4.79 -2.97
CA GLY A 300 4.04 -5.05 -3.40
C GLY A 300 4.58 -3.98 -4.35
N ALA A 301 3.81 -3.64 -5.40
CA ALA A 301 4.21 -2.64 -6.38
C ALA A 301 4.41 -1.27 -5.73
N SER A 302 3.48 -0.80 -4.90
CA SER A 302 3.64 0.49 -4.23
C SER A 302 4.78 0.51 -3.21
N HIS A 303 4.95 -0.54 -2.41
CA HIS A 303 6.01 -0.59 -1.41
C HIS A 303 7.41 -0.71 -2.03
N ASP A 304 7.64 -1.74 -2.86
CA ASP A 304 8.98 -2.05 -3.37
C ASP A 304 9.40 -1.14 -4.54
N ALA A 305 8.46 -0.64 -5.35
CA ALA A 305 8.80 0.41 -6.32
C ALA A 305 9.24 1.68 -5.59
N SER A 306 8.59 2.07 -4.50
CA SER A 306 9.01 3.23 -3.71
C SER A 306 10.39 3.03 -3.09
N ARG A 307 10.71 1.83 -2.58
CA ARG A 307 12.07 1.51 -2.10
C ARG A 307 13.10 1.65 -3.21
N GLN A 308 12.82 1.13 -4.41
CA GLN A 308 13.69 1.28 -5.57
C GLN A 308 13.87 2.76 -5.97
N LEU A 309 12.79 3.53 -5.93
CA LEU A 309 12.77 4.95 -6.27
C LEU A 309 13.56 5.83 -5.30
N LEU A 310 13.66 5.47 -4.02
CA LEU A 310 14.55 6.18 -3.07
C LEU A 310 15.99 6.22 -3.59
N PHE A 311 16.47 5.13 -4.17
CA PHE A 311 17.82 5.06 -4.74
C PHE A 311 17.86 5.64 -6.14
N ALA A 312 16.86 5.37 -6.98
CA ALA A 312 16.84 5.83 -8.37
C ALA A 312 16.67 7.35 -8.50
N SER A 313 16.01 7.99 -7.53
CA SER A 313 15.90 9.45 -7.43
C SER A 313 17.11 10.11 -6.78
N GLY A 314 18.08 9.33 -6.29
CA GLY A 314 19.28 9.85 -5.62
C GLY A 314 19.04 10.38 -4.20
N LEU A 315 17.87 10.14 -3.60
CA LEU A 315 17.67 10.44 -2.18
C LEU A 315 18.59 9.60 -1.31
N LEU A 316 18.66 8.29 -1.59
CA LEU A 316 19.53 7.37 -0.86
C LEU A 316 20.69 6.83 -1.71
N PRO A 317 21.89 6.67 -1.11
CA PRO A 317 23.05 6.05 -1.75
C PRO A 317 22.90 4.53 -1.89
N ARG A 318 23.24 3.96 -3.06
CA ARG A 318 23.23 2.47 -3.22
C ARG A 318 24.36 1.76 -2.49
N ASN A 319 25.41 2.47 -2.10
CA ASN A 319 26.66 1.94 -1.55
C ASN A 319 26.77 2.03 -0.02
N VAL A 320 25.78 2.61 0.66
CA VAL A 320 25.74 2.69 2.13
C VAL A 320 24.65 1.78 2.66
N THR A 321 24.93 1.10 3.77
CA THR A 321 23.93 0.34 4.51
C THR A 321 22.93 1.31 5.16
N VAL A 322 21.75 1.43 4.56
CA VAL A 322 20.67 2.28 5.08
C VAL A 322 19.90 1.49 6.15
N PRO A 323 19.59 2.09 7.32
CA PRO A 323 18.76 1.45 8.35
C PRO A 323 17.40 0.98 7.83
N GLU A 324 16.92 -0.17 8.29
CA GLU A 324 15.66 -0.72 7.82
C GLU A 324 14.46 0.15 8.23
N TRP A 325 14.50 0.84 9.39
CA TRP A 325 13.41 1.73 9.80
C TRP A 325 13.07 2.79 8.75
N VAL A 326 14.07 3.31 8.05
CA VAL A 326 13.85 4.36 7.06
C VAL A 326 13.54 3.78 5.68
N LEU A 327 14.16 2.65 5.31
CA LEU A 327 13.83 1.96 4.07
C LEU A 327 12.40 1.43 4.07
N PHE A 328 12.05 0.68 5.11
CA PHE A 328 10.70 0.18 5.32
C PHE A 328 9.72 1.35 5.54
N GLY A 329 10.09 2.33 6.35
CA GLY A 329 9.24 3.48 6.65
C GLY A 329 8.86 4.29 5.41
N MET A 330 9.82 4.57 4.52
CA MET A 330 9.55 5.28 3.27
C MET A 330 8.82 4.40 2.25
N GLY A 331 9.14 3.11 2.17
CA GLY A 331 8.38 2.16 1.34
C GLY A 331 6.90 2.11 1.75
N SER A 332 6.66 1.95 3.06
CA SER A 332 5.31 1.89 3.65
C SER A 332 4.57 3.22 3.67
N PHE A 333 5.27 4.36 3.56
CA PHE A 333 4.64 5.67 3.43
C PHE A 333 3.90 5.80 2.09
N PHE A 334 4.50 5.32 0.99
CA PHE A 334 3.88 5.33 -0.34
C PHE A 334 3.02 4.10 -0.63
N GLU A 335 3.09 3.08 0.23
CA GLU A 335 2.36 1.83 0.10
C GLU A 335 0.84 2.05 0.25
N THR A 336 0.06 1.33 -0.54
CA THR A 336 -1.30 0.95 -0.16
C THR A 336 -1.26 -0.47 0.39
N PRO A 337 -1.32 -0.66 1.72
CA PRO A 337 -1.15 -1.98 2.28
C PRO A 337 -2.34 -2.87 1.96
N GLU A 338 -2.11 -4.18 2.03
CA GLU A 338 -3.17 -5.18 2.04
C GLU A 338 -4.23 -4.81 3.11
N HIS A 339 -5.48 -5.14 2.81
CA HIS A 339 -6.70 -4.94 3.59
C HIS A 339 -7.14 -3.49 3.75
N SER A 340 -6.51 -2.58 2.99
CA SER A 340 -7.00 -1.23 2.86
C SER A 340 -8.35 -1.22 2.14
N ALA A 341 -9.33 -0.53 2.73
CA ALA A 341 -10.66 -0.36 2.14
C ALA A 341 -10.61 0.32 0.76
N TRP A 342 -9.61 1.17 0.53
CA TRP A 342 -9.31 1.82 -0.73
C TRP A 342 -7.82 2.18 -0.82
N PRO A 343 -7.31 2.58 -2.01
CA PRO A 343 -5.96 3.10 -2.14
C PRO A 343 -5.71 4.32 -1.25
N THR A 344 -4.63 4.27 -0.47
CA THR A 344 -4.23 5.36 0.44
C THR A 344 -2.72 5.66 0.41
N PRO A 345 -2.05 5.73 -0.77
CA PRO A 345 -0.62 6.01 -0.79
C PRO A 345 -0.34 7.39 -0.18
N THR A 346 0.75 7.57 0.57
CA THR A 346 1.10 8.82 1.30
C THR A 346 0.14 9.22 2.43
N GLY A 347 -0.96 8.47 2.60
CA GLY A 347 -1.96 8.66 3.63
C GLY A 347 -1.65 7.89 4.91
N LEU A 348 -2.63 7.90 5.82
CA LEU A 348 -2.57 7.11 7.03
C LEU A 348 -2.79 5.62 6.71
N SER A 349 -1.92 4.77 7.25
CA SER A 349 -2.01 3.32 7.03
C SER A 349 -3.07 2.70 7.93
N SER A 350 -4.04 2.03 7.31
CA SER A 350 -5.06 1.20 7.96
C SER A 350 -4.47 0.01 8.73
N VAL A 351 -3.23 -0.38 8.42
CA VAL A 351 -2.53 -1.52 9.03
C VAL A 351 -1.60 -1.04 10.15
N TYR A 352 -0.75 -0.06 9.85
CA TYR A 352 0.34 0.32 10.76
C TYR A 352 -0.11 1.28 11.86
N LEU A 353 -1.06 2.19 11.61
CA LEU A 353 -1.53 3.14 12.63
C LEU A 353 -2.27 2.47 13.78
N PRO A 354 -3.24 1.56 13.55
CA PRO A 354 -3.90 0.86 14.67
C PRO A 354 -2.92 0.03 15.49
N ALA A 355 -2.01 -0.69 14.84
CA ALA A 355 -0.96 -1.46 15.52
C ALA A 355 -0.02 -0.56 16.34
N PHE A 356 0.40 0.59 15.79
CA PHE A 356 1.21 1.57 16.53
C PHE A 356 0.47 2.09 17.78
N ARG A 357 -0.80 2.46 17.65
CA ARG A 357 -1.63 2.94 18.78
C ARG A 357 -1.86 1.87 19.83
N TYR A 358 -2.09 0.64 19.40
CA TYR A 358 -2.23 -0.50 20.30
C TYR A 358 -0.97 -0.71 21.14
N GLU A 359 0.20 -0.72 20.49
CA GLU A 359 1.51 -0.86 21.15
C GLU A 359 1.83 0.32 22.09
N LEU A 360 1.34 1.52 21.77
CA LEU A 360 1.50 2.72 22.59
C LEU A 360 0.53 2.77 23.81
N GLY A 361 -0.55 1.97 23.78
CA GLY A 361 -1.67 2.02 24.70
C GLY A 361 -1.38 1.78 26.19
N SER A 362 -2.33 2.29 27.00
CA SER A 362 -2.48 2.42 28.47
C SER A 362 -1.27 2.77 29.36
N LYS A 363 -0.01 2.39 29.06
CA LYS A 363 1.21 2.91 29.74
C LYS A 363 2.49 2.82 28.89
N GLY A 364 2.42 2.66 27.56
CA GLY A 364 3.60 2.37 26.74
C GLY A 364 4.31 1.07 27.15
N LYS A 365 3.55 0.09 27.66
CA LYS A 365 4.09 -1.18 28.17
C LYS A 365 4.82 -2.00 27.12
N ASN A 366 4.41 -1.85 25.85
CA ASN A 366 5.00 -2.63 24.78
C ASN A 366 6.12 -1.87 24.07
N PHE A 367 6.09 -0.53 24.03
CA PHE A 367 7.24 0.29 23.61
C PHE A 367 8.22 0.55 24.77
N GLU A 368 9.21 1.42 24.59
CA GLU A 368 10.33 1.58 25.52
C GLU A 368 10.00 2.43 26.77
N GLY A 369 8.72 2.54 27.13
CA GLY A 369 8.19 3.28 28.28
C GLY A 369 8.19 4.81 28.16
N THR A 370 9.07 5.41 27.36
CA THR A 370 9.05 6.86 27.07
C THR A 370 9.14 7.16 25.58
N PRO A 371 8.62 8.32 25.11
CA PRO A 371 8.75 8.73 23.71
C PRO A 371 10.20 8.75 23.24
N LEU A 372 11.09 9.35 24.03
CA LEU A 372 12.52 9.47 23.71
C LEU A 372 13.20 8.10 23.56
N LYS A 373 12.99 7.17 24.51
CA LYS A 373 13.58 5.83 24.42
C LYS A 373 13.06 5.08 23.20
N THR A 374 11.77 5.23 22.90
CA THR A 374 11.14 4.62 21.72
C THR A 374 11.71 5.20 20.43
N LEU A 375 11.86 6.53 20.33
CA LEU A 375 12.50 7.19 19.19
C LEU A 375 13.92 6.66 18.97
N ARG A 376 14.74 6.61 20.03
CA ARG A 376 16.12 6.07 19.95
C ARG A 376 16.12 4.65 19.40
N LYS A 377 15.26 3.78 19.94
CA LYS A 377 15.16 2.39 19.50
C LYS A 377 14.78 2.24 18.02
N ILE A 378 13.99 3.17 17.49
CA ILE A 378 13.65 3.20 16.06
C ILE A 378 14.84 3.68 15.23
N VAL A 379 15.39 4.86 15.56
CA VAL A 379 16.39 5.52 14.69
C VAL A 379 17.75 4.82 14.68
N THR A 380 18.05 4.03 15.72
CA THR A 380 19.22 3.13 15.75
C THR A 380 18.92 1.75 15.16
N ASP A 381 17.75 1.57 14.52
CA ASP A 381 17.29 0.33 13.90
C ASP A 381 17.11 -0.83 14.90
N GLY A 382 17.08 -0.52 16.19
CA GLY A 382 17.06 -1.50 17.26
C GLY A 382 15.84 -2.41 17.24
N TYR A 383 14.69 -2.02 16.68
CA TYR A 383 13.58 -2.96 16.52
C TYR A 383 13.87 -4.01 15.45
N PHE A 384 14.39 -3.62 14.29
CA PHE A 384 14.71 -4.56 13.21
C PHE A 384 15.92 -5.44 13.53
N ARG A 385 16.97 -4.87 14.15
CA ARG A 385 18.17 -5.62 14.58
C ARG A 385 17.89 -6.77 15.54
N ASN A 386 16.80 -6.68 16.30
CA ASN A 386 16.41 -7.71 17.26
C ASN A 386 15.50 -8.78 16.65
N LEU A 387 15.06 -8.65 15.40
CA LEU A 387 14.25 -9.65 14.72
C LEU A 387 15.10 -10.84 14.30
N THR A 388 14.50 -12.02 14.38
CA THR A 388 15.05 -13.29 13.92
C THR A 388 14.46 -13.64 12.56
N PRO A 389 15.07 -14.56 11.78
CA PRO A 389 14.47 -15.08 10.56
C PRO A 389 13.05 -15.64 10.75
N ASP A 390 12.76 -16.20 11.93
CA ASP A 390 11.42 -16.70 12.28
C ASP A 390 10.40 -15.58 12.49
N ASP A 391 10.82 -14.40 12.97
CA ASP A 391 9.94 -13.24 13.07
C ASP A 391 9.45 -12.80 11.69
N TYR A 392 10.34 -12.79 10.69
CA TYR A 392 10.00 -12.50 9.30
C TYR A 392 9.15 -13.59 8.67
N LYS A 393 9.53 -14.86 8.86
CA LYS A 393 8.83 -16.00 8.26
C LYS A 393 7.39 -16.13 8.77
N ASN A 394 7.18 -15.93 10.07
CA ASN A 394 5.89 -16.13 10.72
C ASN A 394 5.09 -14.83 10.88
N LYS A 395 5.59 -13.70 10.37
CA LYS A 395 4.97 -12.37 10.47
C LYS A 395 4.56 -12.03 11.92
N THR A 396 5.48 -12.18 12.88
CA THR A 396 5.18 -12.07 14.33
C THR A 396 4.77 -10.66 14.75
N ASP A 397 4.16 -10.54 15.93
CA ASP A 397 3.83 -9.24 16.55
C ASP A 397 5.08 -8.35 16.73
N ARG A 398 6.26 -8.93 16.91
CA ARG A 398 7.54 -8.20 16.99
C ARG A 398 7.89 -7.52 15.65
N LEU A 399 7.68 -8.22 14.53
CA LEU A 399 7.84 -7.65 13.20
C LEU A 399 6.81 -6.55 12.96
N LEU A 400 5.53 -6.78 13.30
CA LEU A 400 4.48 -5.78 13.17
C LEU A 400 4.80 -4.53 13.99
N LYS A 401 5.24 -4.67 15.24
CA LYS A 401 5.70 -3.57 16.09
C LYS A 401 6.84 -2.77 15.45
N ALA A 402 7.86 -3.45 14.92
CA ALA A 402 8.99 -2.80 14.25
C ALA A 402 8.53 -1.97 13.04
N ARG A 403 7.70 -2.57 12.19
CA ARG A 403 7.11 -1.95 11.00
C ARG A 403 6.22 -0.77 11.34
N SER A 404 5.31 -0.93 12.30
CA SER A 404 4.40 0.13 12.72
C SER A 404 5.13 1.32 13.34
N ALA A 405 6.18 1.08 14.13
CA ALA A 405 7.00 2.14 14.70
C ALA A 405 7.77 2.92 13.62
N ALA A 406 8.37 2.20 12.66
CA ALA A 406 9.09 2.79 11.54
C ALA A 406 8.19 3.60 10.60
N TRP A 407 7.02 3.04 10.24
CA TRP A 407 6.01 3.74 9.46
C TRP A 407 5.52 5.00 10.18
N ALA A 408 5.14 4.90 11.46
CA ALA A 408 4.59 6.02 12.21
C ALA A 408 5.59 7.18 12.34
N LEU A 409 6.86 6.89 12.61
CA LEU A 409 7.90 7.91 12.64
C LEU A 409 8.09 8.52 11.24
N THR A 410 8.19 7.69 10.20
CA THR A 410 8.41 8.18 8.84
C THR A 410 7.27 9.04 8.34
N TYR A 411 6.02 8.64 8.56
CA TYR A 411 4.84 9.43 8.21
C TYR A 411 4.89 10.82 8.86
N PHE A 412 5.16 10.87 10.17
CA PHE A 412 5.29 12.14 10.89
C PHE A 412 6.42 13.01 10.31
N LEU A 413 7.60 12.44 10.06
CA LEU A 413 8.75 13.17 9.54
C LEU A 413 8.51 13.63 8.09
N ALA A 414 7.92 12.80 7.24
CA ALA A 414 7.60 13.14 5.86
C ALA A 414 6.56 14.27 5.79
N GLN A 415 5.54 14.25 6.65
CA GLN A 415 4.48 15.25 6.65
C GLN A 415 4.89 16.57 7.32
N ASN A 416 5.72 16.53 8.37
CA ASN A 416 5.98 17.70 9.23
C ASN A 416 7.44 18.18 9.21
N LYS A 417 8.38 17.35 8.75
CA LYS A 417 9.83 17.56 8.86
C LYS A 417 10.59 17.11 7.59
N LEU A 418 9.97 17.24 6.41
CA LEU A 418 10.52 16.71 5.15
C LEU A 418 11.92 17.24 4.84
N SER A 419 12.19 18.52 5.09
CA SER A 419 13.52 19.11 4.90
C SER A 419 14.58 18.45 5.77
N ASN A 420 14.28 18.21 7.05
CA ASN A 420 15.17 17.49 7.96
C ASN A 420 15.32 16.02 7.57
N LEU A 421 14.26 15.37 7.07
CA LEU A 421 14.32 13.99 6.56
C LEU A 421 15.23 13.89 5.32
N ASN A 422 15.14 14.84 4.39
CA ASN A 422 16.06 14.91 3.24
C ASN A 422 17.51 15.15 3.68
N ARG A 423 17.73 16.00 4.69
CA ARG A 423 19.06 16.18 5.29
C ARG A 423 19.58 14.90 5.94
N TYR A 424 18.71 14.11 6.56
CA TYR A 424 19.08 12.80 7.10
C TYR A 424 19.55 11.85 6.00
N PHE A 425 18.86 11.82 4.86
CA PHE A 425 19.31 11.02 3.71
C PHE A 425 20.67 11.48 3.18
N GLN A 426 20.91 12.79 3.12
CA GLN A 426 22.22 13.35 2.73
C GLN A 426 23.33 12.93 3.70
N LEU A 427 23.10 13.04 5.01
CA LEU A 427 24.11 12.61 6.00
C LEU A 427 24.36 11.10 5.94
N LEU A 428 23.33 10.28 5.68
CA LEU A 428 23.54 8.85 5.42
C LEU A 428 24.39 8.62 4.16
N SER A 429 24.29 9.47 3.14
CA SER A 429 25.11 9.37 1.92
C SER A 429 26.60 9.64 2.12
N GLU A 430 26.95 10.31 3.22
CA GLU A 430 28.33 10.60 3.60
C GLU A 430 28.96 9.48 4.42
N MET A 431 28.19 8.46 4.81
CA MET A 431 28.69 7.36 5.63
C MET A 431 29.59 6.40 4.84
N PRO A 432 30.50 5.67 5.53
CA PRO A 432 31.36 4.70 4.89
C PRO A 432 30.58 3.63 4.11
N ARG A 433 31.14 3.24 2.96
CA ARG A 433 30.54 2.23 2.08
C ARG A 433 30.57 0.86 2.73
N ASP A 434 29.48 0.11 2.56
CA ASP A 434 29.34 -1.28 2.99
C ASP A 434 29.72 -1.57 4.46
N LEU A 435 29.72 -0.53 5.31
CA LEU A 435 29.95 -0.66 6.75
C LEU A 435 28.60 -0.66 7.48
N GLU A 436 28.42 -1.60 8.40
CA GLU A 436 27.31 -1.52 9.34
C GLU A 436 27.52 -0.34 10.30
N LEU A 437 26.53 0.54 10.36
CA LEU A 437 26.58 1.72 11.22
C LEU A 437 26.15 1.34 12.63
N ASP A 438 26.95 1.64 13.64
CA ASP A 438 26.57 1.38 15.03
C ASP A 438 25.45 2.33 15.52
N ASP A 439 24.87 2.00 16.68
CA ASP A 439 23.78 2.78 17.28
C ASP A 439 24.18 4.26 17.52
N ALA A 440 25.44 4.50 17.89
CA ALA A 440 25.94 5.84 18.16
C ALA A 440 26.00 6.69 16.87
N THR A 441 26.50 6.11 15.78
CA THR A 441 26.61 6.74 14.47
C THR A 441 25.24 7.07 13.90
N LEU A 442 24.29 6.13 13.97
CA LEU A 442 22.91 6.35 13.52
C LEU A 442 22.21 7.46 14.31
N MET A 443 22.37 7.44 15.64
CA MET A 443 21.80 8.46 16.51
C MET A 443 22.44 9.84 16.26
N ASP A 444 23.75 9.91 16.02
CA ASP A 444 24.45 11.16 15.68
C ASP A 444 23.96 11.74 14.34
N CYS A 445 23.88 10.89 13.31
CA CYS A 445 23.37 11.25 11.99
C CYS A 445 21.94 11.81 12.08
N PHE A 446 21.06 11.11 12.81
CA PHE A 446 19.70 11.59 13.03
C PHE A 446 19.66 12.90 13.82
N ALA A 447 20.38 13.00 14.94
CA ALA A 447 20.41 14.20 15.76
C ALA A 447 20.88 15.44 14.97
N ARG A 448 21.89 15.29 14.11
CA ARG A 448 22.36 16.37 13.23
C ARG A 448 21.33 16.78 12.20
N ALA A 449 20.65 15.81 11.58
CA ALA A 449 19.65 16.07 10.56
C ALA A 449 18.44 16.85 11.10
N PHE A 450 18.03 16.55 12.33
CA PHE A 450 16.82 17.10 12.97
C PHE A 450 17.13 18.21 13.99
N ASP A 451 18.30 18.85 13.88
CA ASP A 451 18.72 19.99 14.73
C ASP A 451 18.71 19.70 16.25
N CYS A 452 18.85 18.42 16.58
CA CYS A 452 18.90 17.85 17.92
C CYS A 452 20.33 17.46 18.32
N TYR A 453 21.35 18.05 17.71
CA TYR A 453 22.76 17.83 18.05
C TYR A 453 23.32 19.03 18.79
N ASP A 454 24.04 18.80 19.90
CA ASP A 454 24.74 19.86 20.63
C ASP A 454 26.21 19.92 20.19
N ALA A 455 26.55 20.98 19.48
CA ALA A 455 27.90 21.24 19.00
C ALA A 455 28.93 21.46 20.12
N LYS A 456 28.51 21.89 21.32
CA LYS A 456 29.41 22.12 22.46
C LYS A 456 29.83 20.82 23.11
N THR A 457 28.87 19.95 23.39
CA THR A 457 29.12 18.63 24.01
C THR A 457 29.48 17.55 23.00
N LYS A 458 29.33 17.84 21.70
CA LYS A 458 29.53 16.91 20.57
C LYS A 458 28.68 15.65 20.70
N LYS A 459 27.45 15.79 21.20
CA LYS A 459 26.52 14.68 21.45
C LYS A 459 25.10 15.05 21.05
N PRO A 460 24.22 14.05 20.83
CA PRO A 460 22.79 14.29 20.72
C PRO A 460 22.24 15.01 21.96
N ASP A 461 21.35 15.98 21.74
CA ASP A 461 20.65 16.77 22.76
C ASP A 461 19.35 16.07 23.15
N ASP A 462 19.37 15.40 24.31
CA ASP A 462 18.25 14.63 24.85
C ASP A 462 16.98 15.47 25.07
N ALA A 463 17.13 16.76 25.39
CA ALA A 463 15.98 17.62 25.62
C ALA A 463 15.25 17.91 24.29
N LYS A 464 15.99 18.25 23.24
CA LYS A 464 15.43 18.47 21.90
C LYS A 464 14.86 17.19 21.29
N LEU A 465 15.57 16.07 21.44
CA LEU A 465 15.05 14.77 21.02
C LEU A 465 13.77 14.40 21.77
N GLY A 466 13.70 14.72 23.06
CA GLY A 466 12.51 14.51 23.89
C GLY A 466 11.30 15.27 23.36
N ILE A 467 11.49 16.54 22.96
CA ILE A 467 10.43 17.37 22.34
C ILE A 467 9.99 16.75 21.01
N LEU A 468 10.92 16.45 20.11
CA LEU A 468 10.61 15.84 18.81
C LEU A 468 9.84 14.51 18.97
N ALA A 469 10.27 13.68 19.92
CA ALA A 469 9.60 12.40 20.20
C ALA A 469 8.18 12.60 20.78
N GLY A 470 8.00 13.60 21.65
CA GLY A 470 6.70 13.96 22.21
C GLY A 470 5.72 14.48 21.15
N ASP A 471 6.19 15.36 20.26
CA ASP A 471 5.41 15.89 19.14
C ASP A 471 4.98 14.75 18.21
N TRP A 472 5.90 13.86 17.86
CA TRP A 472 5.63 12.69 17.04
C TRP A 472 4.53 11.80 17.62
N GLN A 473 4.69 11.37 18.88
CA GLN A 473 3.70 10.48 19.50
C GLN A 473 2.35 11.16 19.66
N SER A 474 2.32 12.43 20.04
CA SER A 474 1.09 13.20 20.19
C SER A 474 0.36 13.35 18.85
N ASN A 475 1.09 13.60 17.76
CA ASN A 475 0.53 13.63 16.41
C ASN A 475 -0.09 12.27 16.05
N MET A 476 0.64 11.16 16.23
CA MET A 476 0.16 9.81 15.90
C MET A 476 -1.05 9.36 16.74
N LEU A 477 -1.19 9.87 17.96
CA LEU A 477 -2.36 9.63 18.82
C LEU A 477 -3.60 10.42 18.41
N THR A 478 -3.46 11.49 17.61
CA THR A 478 -4.57 12.40 17.28
C THR A 478 -5.04 12.33 15.84
N VAL A 479 -4.21 11.83 14.92
CA VAL A 479 -4.57 11.68 13.50
C VAL A 479 -5.62 10.59 13.26
N ASN A 480 -6.72 10.87 12.56
CA ASN A 480 -7.72 9.85 12.25
C ASN A 480 -7.71 9.57 10.75
N PHE A 481 -7.84 8.30 10.38
CA PHE A 481 -7.92 7.91 8.97
C PHE A 481 -9.39 7.80 8.54
N GLU A 482 -9.66 8.16 7.30
CA GLU A 482 -11.01 8.30 6.76
C GLU A 482 -11.84 7.01 6.82
N ALA A 483 -11.19 5.85 6.77
CA ALA A 483 -11.84 4.54 6.80
C ALA A 483 -12.16 4.01 8.21
N GLU A 484 -11.97 4.79 9.28
CA GLU A 484 -12.03 4.27 10.64
C GLU A 484 -13.41 3.67 10.99
N ASP A 485 -14.49 4.36 10.66
CA ASP A 485 -15.86 3.87 10.91
C ASP A 485 -16.18 2.63 10.07
N PHE A 486 -15.69 2.61 8.83
CA PHE A 486 -15.81 1.45 7.95
C PHE A 486 -15.09 0.22 8.51
N LEU A 487 -13.85 0.37 8.99
CA LEU A 487 -13.09 -0.73 9.59
C LEU A 487 -13.70 -1.21 10.90
N LYS A 488 -14.23 -0.30 11.73
CA LYS A 488 -14.99 -0.67 12.94
C LYS A 488 -16.20 -1.53 12.59
N LYS A 489 -17.00 -1.11 11.60
CA LYS A 489 -18.15 -1.89 11.11
C LYS A 489 -17.73 -3.26 10.56
N LEU A 490 -16.61 -3.35 9.83
CA LEU A 490 -16.09 -4.64 9.38
C LEU A 490 -15.70 -5.54 10.55
N HIS A 491 -15.04 -5.01 11.59
CA HIS A 491 -14.70 -5.77 12.78
C HIS A 491 -15.94 -6.28 13.52
N GLU A 492 -16.99 -5.47 13.63
CA GLU A 492 -18.29 -5.89 14.20
C GLU A 492 -18.88 -7.07 13.42
N ILE A 493 -18.92 -6.96 12.09
CA ILE A 493 -19.40 -8.04 11.20
C ILE A 493 -18.58 -9.34 11.37
N TYR A 494 -17.25 -9.22 11.48
CA TYR A 494 -16.38 -10.36 11.72
C TYR A 494 -16.62 -11.00 13.09
N ALA A 495 -16.80 -10.18 14.13
CA ALA A 495 -17.08 -10.65 15.48
C ALA A 495 -18.44 -11.38 15.56
N GLU A 496 -19.49 -10.83 14.95
CA GLU A 496 -20.81 -11.46 14.84
C GLU A 496 -20.74 -12.79 14.08
N SER A 497 -19.94 -12.86 13.01
CA SER A 497 -19.80 -14.08 12.20
C SER A 497 -19.04 -15.20 12.93
N ASN A 498 -18.17 -14.85 13.88
CA ASN A 498 -17.40 -15.80 14.69
C ASN A 498 -18.08 -16.16 16.02
N ALA A 499 -19.15 -15.46 16.40
CA ALA A 499 -19.94 -15.81 17.57
C ALA A 499 -20.60 -17.19 17.36
N LYS A 500 -20.36 -18.14 18.26
CA LYS A 500 -21.04 -19.44 18.24
C LYS A 500 -22.56 -19.20 18.36
N PRO A 501 -23.41 -19.92 17.62
CA PRO A 501 -24.85 -19.84 17.84
C PRO A 501 -25.14 -20.23 19.31
N GLU A 502 -25.90 -19.39 20.02
CA GLU A 502 -26.39 -19.75 21.35
C GLU A 502 -27.14 -21.08 21.25
N ASP A 503 -26.80 -22.04 22.11
CA ASP A 503 -27.56 -23.28 22.25
C ASP A 503 -29.03 -22.92 22.45
N PRO A 504 -29.97 -23.49 21.67
CA PRO A 504 -31.38 -23.21 21.86
C PRO A 504 -31.75 -23.54 23.31
N LYS A 505 -32.17 -22.51 24.07
CA LYS A 505 -32.64 -22.66 25.45
C LYS A 505 -33.62 -23.83 25.48
N LYS A 506 -33.24 -24.91 26.16
CA LYS A 506 -34.11 -26.09 26.36
C LYS A 506 -35.45 -25.58 26.89
N PRO A 507 -36.58 -25.95 26.28
CA PRO A 507 -37.89 -25.59 26.82
C PRO A 507 -37.99 -26.16 28.23
N GLY A 508 -38.32 -25.29 29.19
CA GLY A 508 -38.41 -25.63 30.60
C GLY A 508 -39.32 -26.84 30.79
N VAL A 509 -38.82 -27.82 31.54
CA VAL A 509 -39.61 -28.97 31.99
C VAL A 509 -40.82 -28.43 32.76
N PRO A 510 -42.06 -28.82 32.42
CA PRO A 510 -43.22 -28.43 33.20
C PRO A 510 -43.10 -29.05 34.60
N MET A 511 -43.21 -28.23 35.65
CA MET A 511 -43.38 -28.75 37.01
C MET A 511 -44.64 -29.60 37.05
N VAL A 512 -44.46 -30.91 37.26
CA VAL A 512 -45.54 -31.80 37.70
C VAL A 512 -45.84 -31.44 39.15
N VAL A 513 -46.96 -30.76 39.37
CA VAL A 513 -47.57 -30.67 40.71
C VAL A 513 -48.27 -32.01 40.93
N MET A 514 -47.78 -32.80 41.86
CA MET A 514 -48.53 -33.92 42.42
C MET A 514 -49.26 -33.49 43.69
N PRO A 515 -50.44 -34.06 43.97
CA PRO A 515 -51.38 -33.61 44.99
C PRO A 515 -50.88 -33.72 46.43
#